data_AF-A0A6I3B5V9-F1
#
_entry.id   AF-A0A6I3B5V9-F1
#
_cell.length_a   1.000
_cell.length_b   1.000
_cell.length_c   1.000
_cell.angle_alpha   90.00
_cell.angle_beta   90.00
_cell.angle_gamma   90.00
#
_symmetry.space_group_name_H-M   'P 1'
#
loop_
_entity.id
_entity.type
_entity.pdbx_description
1 polymer ?
#
loop_
_entity_poly.entity_id
_entity_poly.type
_entity_poly.pdbx_seq_one_letter_code
_entity_poly.pdbx_strand_id
1 'polypeptide(L)'
;MPCTPTLAQPTGESLPSGQCPTGTQLAPAAAAGLIEGDVITAIDGQAFDTWDQATTWIRAHGSTTATLTYIRADSVMEVPIAIATIDRPVYDDRGNPTGETATSGYIGMRPEFEYVSQSWATVPSYMWDITVASVKALISLPVRLYELVKDTLIGGGERAIDSPVSVVGVSRIGGEIATMDEPLMAKAATFLGLAASLNLFLFLFNLLPVLPLDGGHVAGAMYEGLRRQFAKVRGRSDPGPVDIARLLPVAYVVAATLVCMGIIV
;
A
#
# COMPACT_ATOMS: atom_id res chain seq x y z
N MET A 1 16.96 11.62 4.94
CA MET A 1 16.11 12.66 5.55
C MET A 1 17.00 13.56 6.38
N PRO A 2 16.94 14.89 6.20
CA PRO A 2 17.89 15.80 6.83
C PRO A 2 17.65 15.98 8.34
N CYS A 3 16.41 15.81 8.82
CA CYS A 3 16.04 16.10 10.20
C CYS A 3 15.40 14.91 10.91
N THR A 4 15.44 14.93 12.25
CA THR A 4 14.77 13.94 13.11
C THR A 4 13.29 14.31 13.26
N PRO A 5 12.34 13.42 12.88
CA PRO A 5 10.91 13.65 13.01
C PRO A 5 10.48 13.87 14.46
N THR A 6 9.47 14.71 14.64
CA THR A 6 8.80 14.93 15.93
C THR A 6 7.29 14.94 15.74
N LEU A 7 6.50 14.89 16.82
CA LEU A 7 5.03 15.00 16.72
C LEU A 7 4.58 16.31 16.06
N ALA A 8 5.31 17.40 16.26
CA ALA A 8 5.02 18.68 15.61
C ALA A 8 5.45 18.70 14.13
N GLN A 9 6.38 17.83 13.73
CA GLN A 9 6.98 17.77 12.39
C GLN A 9 7.27 16.33 11.97
N PRO A 10 6.25 15.61 11.50
CA PRO A 10 6.35 14.17 11.24
C PRO A 10 7.16 13.82 9.99
N THR A 11 7.37 14.76 9.07
CA THR A 11 8.02 14.48 7.78
C THR A 11 9.56 14.39 7.87
N GLY A 12 10.18 14.99 8.90
CA GLY A 12 11.64 15.05 9.00
C GLY A 12 12.32 15.83 7.87
N GLU A 13 11.55 16.66 7.14
CA GLU A 13 12.04 17.51 6.06
C GLU A 13 12.65 18.80 6.61
N SER A 14 13.67 19.31 5.91
CA SER A 14 14.27 20.60 6.19
C SER A 14 13.42 21.73 5.63
N LEU A 15 13.56 22.94 6.20
CA LEU A 15 13.04 24.17 5.60
C LEU A 15 13.67 24.41 4.21
N PRO A 16 13.08 25.24 3.34
CA PRO A 16 13.70 25.66 2.07
C PRO A 16 15.09 26.31 2.25
N SER A 17 15.40 26.80 3.45
CA SER A 17 16.72 27.30 3.84
C SER A 17 17.77 26.20 4.09
N GLY A 18 17.39 24.92 4.03
CA GLY A 18 18.23 23.77 4.37
C GLY A 18 18.39 23.52 5.87
N GLN A 19 17.78 24.36 6.72
CA GLN A 19 17.84 24.20 8.18
C GLN A 19 16.72 23.30 8.69
N CYS A 20 17.01 22.54 9.74
CA CYS A 20 15.97 21.82 10.47
C CYS A 20 15.06 22.81 11.18
N PRO A 21 13.72 22.64 11.11
CA PRO A 21 12.84 23.62 11.71
C PRO A 21 12.92 23.61 13.25
N THR A 22 12.46 24.70 13.88
CA THR A 22 12.53 24.90 15.33
C THR A 22 11.95 23.74 16.12
N GLY A 23 12.74 23.18 17.05
CA GLY A 23 12.35 22.03 17.87
C GLY A 23 12.77 20.68 17.31
N THR A 24 13.40 20.64 16.13
CA THR A 24 14.02 19.44 15.57
C THR A 24 15.54 19.58 15.50
N GLN A 25 16.22 18.44 15.39
CA GLN A 25 17.66 18.35 15.19
C GLN A 25 17.98 17.67 13.87
N LEU A 26 19.20 17.85 13.38
CA LEU A 26 19.71 17.06 12.26
C LEU A 26 19.53 15.57 12.56
N ALA A 27 19.14 14.82 11.53
CA ALA A 27 19.13 13.36 11.63
C ALA A 27 20.55 12.86 11.94
N PRO A 28 20.72 11.80 12.75
CA PRO A 28 22.03 11.26 13.08
C PRO A 28 22.92 11.01 11.85
N ALA A 29 22.35 10.48 10.77
CA ALA A 29 23.09 10.23 9.53
C ALA A 29 23.61 11.52 8.89
N ALA A 30 22.76 12.55 8.84
CA ALA A 30 23.16 13.87 8.34
C ALA A 30 24.21 14.53 9.23
N ALA A 31 24.06 14.42 10.56
CA ALA A 31 25.03 14.90 11.53
C ALA A 31 26.39 14.18 11.43
N ALA A 32 26.38 12.89 11.05
CA ALA A 32 27.56 12.08 10.77
C ALA A 32 28.18 12.32 9.38
N GLY A 33 27.57 13.17 8.55
CA GLY A 33 28.09 13.50 7.21
C GLY A 33 27.89 12.40 6.17
N LEU A 34 26.91 11.51 6.38
CA LEU A 34 26.48 10.55 5.37
C LEU A 34 25.73 11.28 4.25
N ILE A 35 25.96 10.83 3.03
CA ILE A 35 25.39 11.42 1.81
C ILE A 35 24.69 10.34 0.98
N GLU A 36 23.94 10.78 -0.02
CA GLU A 36 23.35 9.90 -1.02
C GLU A 36 24.46 9.15 -1.79
N GLY A 37 24.21 7.86 -2.07
CA GLY A 37 25.19 6.94 -2.66
C GLY A 37 26.10 6.20 -1.68
N ASP A 38 26.03 6.49 -0.37
CA ASP A 38 26.75 5.69 0.64
C ASP A 38 26.13 4.29 0.78
N VAL A 39 26.95 3.24 0.70
CA VAL A 39 26.51 1.85 0.86
C VAL A 39 26.87 1.34 2.25
N ILE A 40 25.88 1.15 3.10
CA ILE A 40 26.08 0.61 4.46
C ILE A 40 26.41 -0.87 4.39
N THR A 41 27.48 -1.28 5.08
CA THR A 41 27.92 -2.68 5.11
C THR A 41 27.87 -3.30 6.50
N ALA A 42 28.08 -2.52 7.56
CA ALA A 42 28.02 -3.01 8.93
C ALA A 42 27.65 -1.92 9.96
N ILE A 43 27.17 -2.36 11.12
CA ILE A 43 27.00 -1.51 12.32
C ILE A 43 27.59 -2.27 13.51
N ASP A 44 28.48 -1.62 14.28
CA ASP A 44 29.23 -2.23 15.39
C ASP A 44 29.93 -3.56 14.99
N GLY A 45 30.44 -3.62 13.76
CA GLY A 45 31.09 -4.81 13.21
C GLY A 45 30.14 -5.95 12.79
N GLN A 46 28.82 -5.81 13.01
CA GLN A 46 27.83 -6.74 12.47
C GLN A 46 27.52 -6.38 11.01
N ALA A 47 27.84 -7.29 10.10
CA ALA A 47 27.54 -7.12 8.68
C ALA A 47 26.05 -7.34 8.38
N PHE A 48 25.54 -6.62 7.38
CA PHE A 48 24.16 -6.73 6.89
C PHE A 48 24.13 -6.88 5.38
N ASP A 49 23.33 -7.82 4.88
CA ASP A 49 23.16 -8.05 3.44
C ASP A 49 21.94 -7.31 2.88
N THR A 50 21.00 -6.93 3.75
CA THR A 50 19.73 -6.32 3.35
C THR A 50 19.43 -5.09 4.21
N TRP A 51 18.75 -4.12 3.59
CA TRP A 51 18.27 -2.93 4.26
C TRP A 51 17.36 -3.24 5.46
N ASP A 52 16.54 -4.28 5.36
CA ASP A 52 15.62 -4.69 6.43
C ASP A 52 16.34 -5.21 7.68
N GLN A 53 17.46 -5.94 7.51
CA GLN A 53 18.27 -6.39 8.64
C GLN A 53 18.90 -5.20 9.36
N ALA A 54 19.54 -4.29 8.61
CA ALA A 54 20.14 -3.08 9.19
C ALA A 54 19.08 -2.22 9.91
N THR A 55 17.92 -2.01 9.28
CA THR A 55 16.82 -1.23 9.86
C THR A 55 16.27 -1.89 11.13
N THR A 56 16.14 -3.22 11.14
CA THR A 56 15.69 -3.97 12.33
C THR A 56 16.66 -3.79 13.48
N TRP A 57 17.96 -3.87 13.21
CA TRP A 57 19.00 -3.65 14.20
C TRP A 57 18.95 -2.21 14.74
N ILE A 58 18.89 -1.20 13.87
CA ILE A 58 18.84 0.21 14.27
C ILE A 58 17.64 0.48 15.17
N ARG A 59 16.46 -0.05 14.81
CA ARG A 59 15.23 0.14 15.60
C ARG A 59 15.36 -0.38 17.03
N ALA A 60 16.13 -1.45 17.24
CA ALA A 60 16.35 -2.06 18.55
C ALA A 60 17.39 -1.32 19.42
N HIS A 61 18.23 -0.47 18.82
CA HIS A 61 19.37 0.19 19.49
C HIS A 61 19.17 1.71 19.57
N GLY A 62 17.98 2.16 19.99
CA GLY A 62 17.72 3.58 20.23
C GLY A 62 18.54 4.13 21.41
N SER A 63 18.92 5.41 21.34
CA SER A 63 19.68 6.13 22.39
C SER A 63 21.09 5.58 22.66
N THR A 64 21.66 4.82 21.72
CA THR A 64 23.05 4.34 21.79
C THR A 64 23.89 4.95 20.68
N THR A 65 25.20 5.05 20.91
CA THR A 65 26.17 5.35 19.85
C THR A 65 26.72 4.04 19.31
N ALA A 66 26.70 3.90 18.00
CA ALA A 66 27.27 2.76 17.29
C ALA A 66 28.32 3.23 16.27
N THR A 67 29.17 2.33 15.79
CA THR A 67 30.07 2.60 14.66
C THR A 67 29.42 2.09 13.38
N LEU A 68 29.11 3.00 12.45
CA LEU A 68 28.57 2.65 11.14
C LEU A 68 29.72 2.48 10.15
N THR A 69 29.79 1.33 9.51
CA THR A 69 30.70 1.04 8.40
C THR A 69 29.97 1.19 7.08
N TYR A 70 30.53 1.96 6.16
CA TYR A 70 29.95 2.23 4.84
C TYR A 70 31.02 2.35 3.77
N ILE A 71 30.61 2.21 2.51
CA ILE A 71 31.46 2.39 1.33
C ILE A 71 31.04 3.68 0.62
N ARG A 72 32.03 4.54 0.32
CA ARG A 72 31.87 5.70 -0.56
C ARG A 72 33.06 5.73 -1.51
N ALA A 73 32.80 5.80 -2.82
CA ALA A 73 33.84 5.78 -3.86
C ALA A 73 34.87 4.64 -3.64
N ASP A 74 34.36 3.41 -3.46
CA ASP A 74 35.13 2.17 -3.24
C ASP A 74 36.03 2.13 -1.99
N SER A 75 35.92 3.14 -1.11
CA SER A 75 36.67 3.19 0.16
C SER A 75 35.76 2.83 1.33
N VAL A 76 36.22 1.92 2.18
CA VAL A 76 35.56 1.58 3.44
C VAL A 76 35.85 2.68 4.46
N MET A 77 34.80 3.24 5.04
CA MET A 77 34.86 4.25 6.09
C MET A 77 34.04 3.83 7.29
N GLU A 78 34.42 4.40 8.44
CA GLU A 78 33.71 4.22 9.70
C GLU A 78 33.38 5.58 10.30
N VAL A 79 32.17 5.71 10.85
CA VAL A 79 31.73 6.93 11.52
C VAL A 79 30.91 6.59 12.77
N PRO A 80 31.13 7.28 13.90
CA PRO A 80 30.23 7.14 15.04
C PRO A 80 28.85 7.71 14.68
N ILE A 81 27.80 6.92 14.90
CA ILE A 81 26.40 7.29 14.68
C ILE A 81 25.66 7.29 16.01
N ALA A 82 25.13 8.46 16.41
CA ALA A 82 24.33 8.61 17.61
C ALA A 82 22.86 8.29 17.31
N ILE A 83 22.40 7.06 17.57
CA ILE A 83 21.07 6.60 17.18
C ILE A 83 20.01 7.33 18.01
N ALA A 84 19.23 8.18 17.34
CA ALA A 84 18.13 8.90 17.97
C ALA A 84 16.94 7.96 18.22
N THR A 85 16.01 8.36 19.08
CA THR A 85 14.74 7.67 19.27
C THR A 85 13.60 8.48 18.70
N ILE A 86 12.69 7.81 18.01
CA ILE A 86 11.41 8.39 17.58
C ILE A 86 10.27 7.49 18.02
N ASP A 87 9.13 8.11 18.31
CA ASP A 87 7.90 7.41 18.61
C ASP A 87 7.17 7.04 17.32
N ARG A 88 6.79 5.77 17.20
CA ARG A 88 6.02 5.26 16.08
C ARG A 88 4.71 4.66 16.56
N PRO A 89 3.59 4.88 15.86
CA PRO A 89 2.35 4.19 16.19
C PRO A 89 2.52 2.68 16.02
N VAL A 90 1.99 1.92 16.98
CA VAL A 90 1.90 0.46 16.91
C VAL A 90 0.61 0.11 16.17
N TYR A 91 0.72 -0.77 15.18
CA TYR A 91 -0.41 -1.25 14.39
C TYR A 91 -0.75 -2.69 14.78
N ASP A 92 -2.04 -3.03 14.76
CA ASP A 92 -2.51 -4.40 14.94
C ASP A 92 -2.30 -5.25 13.67
N ASP A 93 -2.61 -6.55 13.73
CA ASP A 93 -2.51 -7.49 12.59
C ASP A 93 -3.38 -7.09 11.38
N ARG A 94 -4.29 -6.13 11.56
CA ARG A 94 -5.20 -5.61 10.53
C ARG A 94 -4.73 -4.26 9.98
N GLY A 95 -3.59 -3.75 10.45
CA GLY A 95 -3.01 -2.48 10.05
C GLY A 95 -3.65 -1.26 10.72
N ASN A 96 -4.49 -1.44 11.75
CA ASN A 96 -5.11 -0.33 12.47
C ASN A 96 -4.20 0.19 13.58
N PRO A 97 -4.12 1.51 13.80
CA PRO A 97 -3.37 2.05 14.93
C PRO A 97 -4.01 1.58 16.24
N THR A 98 -3.21 0.96 17.10
CA THR A 98 -3.63 0.49 18.43
C THR A 98 -3.86 1.63 19.42
N GLY A 99 -3.39 2.84 19.09
CA GLY A 99 -3.29 3.99 20.00
C GLY A 99 -2.04 3.95 20.88
N GLU A 100 -1.26 2.86 20.85
CA GLU A 100 0.03 2.77 21.52
C GLU A 100 1.14 3.31 20.62
N THR A 101 2.17 3.89 21.23
CA THR A 101 3.41 4.28 20.56
C THR A 101 4.57 3.41 21.03
N ALA A 102 5.36 2.91 20.08
CA ALA A 102 6.61 2.23 20.35
C ALA A 102 7.77 3.17 20.01
N THR A 103 8.66 3.37 20.97
CA THR A 103 9.91 4.08 20.76
C THR A 103 10.88 3.18 20.00
N SER A 104 11.43 3.68 18.89
CA SER A 104 12.35 2.94 18.04
C SER A 104 13.55 3.80 17.64
N GLY A 105 14.70 3.15 17.44
CA GLY A 105 15.90 3.80 16.95
C GLY A 105 15.72 4.37 15.53
N TYR A 106 16.36 5.51 15.29
CA TYR A 106 16.25 6.29 14.05
C TYR A 106 17.57 6.99 13.76
N ILE A 107 18.00 6.88 12.50
CA ILE A 107 19.20 7.58 12.00
C ILE A 107 18.93 8.49 10.80
N GLY A 108 17.74 8.38 10.18
CA GLY A 108 17.30 9.28 9.09
C GLY A 108 17.85 8.99 7.70
N MET A 109 18.12 7.72 7.40
CA MET A 109 18.42 7.25 6.05
C MET A 109 17.21 6.56 5.41
N ARG A 110 17.17 6.57 4.08
CA ARG A 110 16.23 5.80 3.27
C ARG A 110 17.04 5.05 2.20
N PRO A 111 16.64 3.83 1.81
CA PRO A 111 17.30 3.17 0.70
C PRO A 111 16.98 3.95 -0.58
N GLU A 112 17.94 3.98 -1.50
CA GLU A 112 17.70 4.36 -2.88
C GLU A 112 17.23 3.12 -3.65
N PHE A 113 16.16 3.25 -4.42
CA PHE A 113 15.65 2.16 -5.24
C PHE A 113 16.12 2.34 -6.68
N GLU A 114 16.94 1.41 -7.16
CA GLU A 114 17.35 1.39 -8.55
C GLU A 114 16.37 0.59 -9.40
N TYR A 115 15.84 1.20 -10.46
CA TYR A 115 14.95 0.54 -11.41
C TYR A 115 15.76 -0.32 -12.38
N VAL A 116 15.77 -1.62 -12.14
CA VAL A 116 16.42 -2.60 -13.02
C VAL A 116 15.42 -3.27 -13.96
N SER A 117 15.86 -3.58 -15.17
CA SER A 117 15.04 -4.35 -16.12
C SER A 117 14.82 -5.77 -15.60
N GLN A 118 13.55 -6.17 -15.50
CA GLN A 118 13.19 -7.53 -15.12
C GLN A 118 12.91 -8.42 -16.32
N SER A 119 13.09 -9.73 -16.14
CA SER A 119 12.70 -10.71 -17.15
C SER A 119 11.19 -10.70 -17.35
N TRP A 120 10.74 -10.81 -18.60
CA TRP A 120 9.31 -10.94 -18.93
C TRP A 120 8.64 -12.13 -18.21
N ALA A 121 9.43 -13.13 -17.79
CA ALA A 121 8.94 -14.29 -17.04
C ALA A 121 8.37 -13.93 -15.65
N THR A 122 8.64 -12.74 -15.11
CA THR A 122 8.05 -12.28 -13.83
C THR A 122 6.65 -11.68 -14.01
N VAL A 123 6.24 -11.38 -15.24
CA VAL A 123 4.92 -10.77 -15.52
C VAL A 123 3.76 -11.66 -15.05
N PRO A 124 3.72 -12.99 -15.31
CA PRO A 124 2.61 -13.82 -14.85
C PRO A 124 2.46 -13.85 -13.32
N SER A 125 3.56 -13.94 -12.57
CA SER A 125 3.50 -13.92 -11.10
C SER A 125 3.07 -12.54 -10.58
N TYR A 126 3.60 -11.47 -11.16
CA TYR A 126 3.18 -10.11 -10.82
C TYR A 126 1.67 -9.90 -11.07
N MET A 127 1.18 -10.30 -12.25
CA MET A 127 -0.24 -10.24 -12.59
C MET A 127 -1.11 -11.07 -11.65
N TRP A 128 -0.61 -12.24 -11.22
CA TRP A 128 -1.29 -13.08 -10.24
C TRP A 128 -1.39 -12.38 -8.88
N ASP A 129 -0.28 -11.81 -8.39
CA ASP A 129 -0.23 -11.15 -7.08
C ASP A 129 -1.17 -9.95 -7.03
N ILE A 130 -1.15 -9.08 -8.04
CA ILE A 130 -2.07 -7.92 -8.10
C ILE A 130 -3.54 -8.35 -8.24
N THR A 131 -3.80 -9.48 -8.91
CA THR A 131 -5.16 -10.04 -9.04
C THR A 131 -5.64 -10.58 -7.70
N VAL A 132 -4.82 -11.37 -7.00
CA VAL A 132 -5.15 -11.89 -5.67
C VAL A 132 -5.34 -10.75 -4.67
N ALA A 133 -4.48 -9.74 -4.69
CA ALA A 133 -4.61 -8.56 -3.85
C ALA A 133 -5.91 -7.81 -4.13
N SER A 134 -6.27 -7.64 -5.41
CA SER A 134 -7.51 -6.98 -5.82
C SER A 134 -8.76 -7.78 -5.42
N VAL A 135 -8.74 -9.11 -5.53
CA VAL A 135 -9.81 -9.98 -5.04
C VAL A 135 -9.95 -9.90 -3.52
N LYS A 136 -8.83 -9.92 -2.77
CA LYS A 136 -8.85 -9.73 -1.30
C LYS A 136 -9.45 -8.38 -0.93
N ALA A 137 -9.02 -7.31 -1.60
CA ALA A 137 -9.57 -5.97 -1.41
C ALA A 137 -11.09 -5.94 -1.66
N LEU A 138 -11.54 -6.55 -2.77
CA LEU A 138 -12.95 -6.62 -3.14
C LEU A 138 -13.80 -7.38 -2.11
N ILE A 139 -13.31 -8.52 -1.59
CA ILE A 139 -14.00 -9.29 -0.56
C ILE A 139 -14.04 -8.53 0.77
N SER A 140 -12.97 -7.79 1.10
CA SER A 140 -12.90 -7.00 2.34
C SER A 140 -13.74 -5.71 2.28
N LEU A 141 -14.13 -5.27 1.09
CA LEU A 141 -14.76 -3.97 0.85
C LEU A 141 -15.99 -3.69 1.74
N PRO A 142 -16.94 -4.62 1.97
CA PRO A 142 -18.08 -4.37 2.84
C PRO A 142 -17.69 -4.08 4.29
N VAL A 143 -16.66 -4.79 4.80
CA VAL A 143 -16.14 -4.59 6.16
C VAL A 143 -15.43 -3.24 6.24
N ARG A 144 -14.58 -2.93 5.26
CA ARG A 144 -13.86 -1.64 5.18
C ARG A 144 -14.80 -0.45 5.04
N LEU A 145 -15.91 -0.59 4.32
CA LEU A 145 -16.93 0.45 4.24
C LEU A 145 -17.65 0.66 5.58
N TYR A 146 -17.95 -0.42 6.28
CA TYR A 146 -18.55 -0.33 7.62
C TYR A 146 -17.60 0.36 8.61
N GLU A 147 -16.32 -0.02 8.61
CA GLU A 147 -15.26 0.62 9.41
C GLU A 147 -15.16 2.11 9.07
N LEU A 148 -15.11 2.47 7.78
CA LEU A 148 -15.08 3.86 7.33
C LEU A 148 -16.26 4.67 7.89
N VAL A 149 -17.49 4.17 7.76
CA VAL A 149 -18.70 4.88 8.26
C VAL A 149 -18.67 5.00 9.78
N LYS A 150 -18.38 3.89 10.46
CA LYS A 150 -18.38 3.84 11.92
C LYS A 150 -17.31 4.76 12.51
N ASP A 151 -16.09 4.68 11.99
CA ASP A 151 -14.94 5.32 12.60
C ASP A 151 -14.86 6.80 12.18
N THR A 152 -15.12 7.14 10.91
CA THR A 152 -14.97 8.52 10.42
C THR A 152 -16.26 9.34 10.48
N LEU A 153 -17.39 8.82 9.98
CA LEU A 153 -18.63 9.60 9.87
C LEU A 153 -19.38 9.70 11.21
N ILE A 154 -19.34 8.63 12.01
CA ILE A 154 -20.08 8.55 13.28
C ILE A 154 -19.14 8.74 14.48
N GLY A 155 -17.95 8.12 14.43
CA GLY A 155 -17.00 8.06 15.54
C GLY A 155 -16.06 9.27 15.66
N GLY A 156 -15.94 10.10 14.62
CA GLY A 156 -15.03 11.25 14.59
C GLY A 156 -13.54 10.89 14.58
N GLY A 157 -13.20 9.63 14.30
CA GLY A 157 -11.84 9.13 14.16
C GLY A 157 -11.22 9.41 12.79
N GLU A 158 -9.94 9.12 12.66
CA GLU A 158 -9.19 9.28 11.41
C GLU A 158 -9.50 8.17 10.41
N ARG A 159 -9.38 8.49 9.12
CA ARG A 159 -9.61 7.53 8.03
C ARG A 159 -8.45 6.53 7.97
N ALA A 160 -8.75 5.24 8.08
CA ALA A 160 -7.75 4.18 7.96
C ALA A 160 -7.04 4.23 6.60
N ILE A 161 -5.75 3.86 6.57
CA ILE A 161 -4.90 3.95 5.37
C ILE A 161 -5.44 3.09 4.22
N ASP A 162 -6.06 1.95 4.53
CA ASP A 162 -6.62 0.99 3.57
C ASP A 162 -8.14 1.13 3.39
N SER A 163 -8.69 2.29 3.76
CA SER A 163 -10.09 2.62 3.50
C SER A 163 -10.36 2.69 1.99
N PRO A 164 -11.59 2.40 1.53
CA PRO A 164 -11.99 2.58 0.15
C PRO A 164 -11.71 4.02 -0.32
N VAL A 165 -11.31 4.19 -1.59
CA VAL A 165 -10.94 5.49 -2.17
C VAL A 165 -11.90 5.83 -3.31
N SER A 166 -12.37 7.08 -3.36
CA SER A 166 -13.25 7.56 -4.43
C SER A 166 -12.45 8.04 -5.65
N VAL A 167 -13.16 8.34 -6.74
CA VAL A 167 -12.56 8.92 -7.97
C VAL A 167 -11.77 10.21 -7.67
N VAL A 168 -12.24 11.01 -6.71
CA VAL A 168 -11.54 12.21 -6.26
C VAL A 168 -10.25 11.86 -5.52
N GLY A 169 -10.28 10.83 -4.66
CA GLY A 169 -9.09 10.34 -3.97
C GLY A 169 -8.03 9.77 -4.93
N VAL A 170 -8.46 9.06 -5.97
CA VAL A 170 -7.56 8.58 -7.05
C VAL A 170 -6.91 9.76 -7.78
N SER A 171 -7.66 10.82 -8.04
CA SER A 171 -7.11 12.04 -8.67
C SER A 171 -6.05 12.71 -7.78
N ARG A 172 -6.26 12.69 -6.45
CA ARG A 172 -5.27 13.18 -5.49
C ARG A 172 -3.99 12.35 -5.51
N ILE A 173 -4.11 11.01 -5.49
CA ILE A 173 -2.96 10.09 -5.60
C ILE A 173 -2.20 10.35 -6.91
N GLY A 174 -2.91 10.57 -8.03
CA GLY A 174 -2.30 10.97 -9.29
C GLY A 174 -1.50 12.28 -9.18
N GLY A 175 -2.05 13.28 -8.49
CA GLY A 175 -1.34 14.53 -8.20
C GLY A 175 -0.08 14.33 -7.35
N GLU A 176 -0.18 13.50 -6.30
CA GLU A 176 0.96 13.14 -5.44
C GLU A 176 2.09 12.49 -6.27
N ILE A 177 1.76 11.54 -7.16
CA ILE A 177 2.73 10.89 -8.07
C ILE A 177 3.39 11.91 -9.01
N ALA A 178 2.63 12.88 -9.53
CA ALA A 178 3.20 13.91 -10.41
C ALA A 178 4.26 14.76 -9.70
N THR A 179 4.08 15.01 -8.41
CA THR A 179 4.98 15.82 -7.57
C THR A 179 6.14 15.05 -6.95
N MET A 180 6.18 13.72 -7.03
CA MET A 180 7.29 12.92 -6.50
C MET A 180 8.62 13.34 -7.12
N ASP A 181 9.72 13.29 -6.38
CA ASP A 181 11.05 13.59 -6.90
C ASP A 181 11.69 12.31 -7.47
N GLU A 182 11.10 11.83 -8.57
CA GLU A 182 11.46 10.55 -9.21
C GLU A 182 11.73 10.75 -10.72
N PRO A 183 12.55 9.90 -11.35
CA PRO A 183 12.77 9.95 -12.79
C PRO A 183 11.45 9.86 -13.58
N LEU A 184 11.38 10.54 -14.73
CA LEU A 184 10.15 10.58 -15.54
C LEU A 184 9.62 9.17 -15.89
N MET A 185 10.52 8.22 -16.17
CA MET A 185 10.16 6.84 -16.48
C MET A 185 9.54 6.12 -15.28
N ALA A 186 10.06 6.35 -14.07
CA ALA A 186 9.52 5.81 -12.83
C ALA A 186 8.11 6.36 -12.56
N LYS A 187 7.93 7.68 -12.68
CA LYS A 187 6.59 8.31 -12.57
C LYS A 187 5.61 7.70 -13.57
N ALA A 188 6.01 7.58 -14.84
CA ALA A 188 5.17 7.01 -15.88
C ALA A 188 4.80 5.55 -15.58
N ALA A 189 5.75 4.73 -15.10
CA ALA A 189 5.50 3.36 -14.68
C ALA A 189 4.50 3.29 -13.52
N THR A 190 4.64 4.15 -12.50
CA THR A 190 3.71 4.23 -11.36
C THR A 190 2.31 4.68 -11.80
N PHE A 191 2.21 5.66 -12.70
CA PHE A 191 0.94 6.07 -13.29
C PHE A 191 0.26 4.95 -14.08
N LEU A 192 1.02 4.24 -14.92
CA LEU A 192 0.51 3.08 -15.64
C LEU A 192 0.09 1.96 -14.70
N GLY A 193 0.84 1.73 -13.62
CA GLY A 193 0.51 0.77 -12.56
C GLY A 193 -0.79 1.13 -11.84
N LEU A 194 -1.00 2.40 -11.49
CA LEU A 194 -2.25 2.90 -10.91
C LEU A 194 -3.42 2.73 -11.90
N ALA A 195 -3.24 3.11 -13.16
CA ALA A 195 -4.27 2.92 -14.18
C ALA A 195 -4.59 1.43 -14.38
N ALA A 196 -3.59 0.57 -14.42
CA ALA A 196 -3.74 -0.88 -14.57
C ALA A 196 -4.47 -1.50 -13.38
N SER A 197 -4.09 -1.13 -12.14
CA SER A 197 -4.72 -1.66 -10.93
C SER A 197 -6.18 -1.22 -10.81
N LEU A 198 -6.51 0.03 -11.19
CA LEU A 198 -7.89 0.51 -11.24
C LEU A 198 -8.71 -0.24 -12.29
N ASN A 199 -8.19 -0.41 -13.50
CA ASN A 199 -8.89 -1.15 -14.55
C ASN A 199 -9.08 -2.63 -14.18
N LEU A 200 -8.08 -3.25 -13.55
CA LEU A 200 -8.18 -4.62 -13.03
C LEU A 200 -9.24 -4.71 -11.92
N PHE A 201 -9.25 -3.76 -11.00
CA PHE A 201 -10.24 -3.71 -9.93
C PHE A 201 -11.65 -3.52 -10.48
N LEU A 202 -11.86 -2.60 -11.44
CA LEU A 202 -13.15 -2.41 -12.12
C LEU A 202 -13.58 -3.66 -12.88
N PHE A 203 -12.65 -4.34 -13.57
CA PHE A 203 -12.91 -5.61 -14.22
C PHE A 203 -13.37 -6.69 -13.23
N LEU A 204 -12.66 -6.87 -12.12
CA LEU A 204 -13.01 -7.84 -11.08
C LEU A 204 -14.32 -7.49 -10.36
N PHE A 205 -14.55 -6.20 -10.10
CA PHE A 205 -15.80 -5.69 -9.56
C PHE A 205 -16.95 -6.01 -10.51
N ASN A 206 -16.81 -5.72 -11.80
CA ASN A 206 -17.80 -6.04 -12.82
C ASN A 206 -18.01 -7.54 -13.01
N LEU A 207 -17.06 -8.39 -12.62
CA LEU A 207 -17.18 -9.85 -12.65
C LEU A 207 -17.96 -10.42 -11.45
N LEU A 208 -18.28 -9.60 -10.43
CA LEU A 208 -19.08 -10.06 -9.29
C LEU A 208 -20.44 -10.61 -9.75
N PRO A 209 -20.93 -11.71 -9.13
CA PRO A 209 -22.18 -12.37 -9.51
C PRO A 209 -23.41 -11.61 -8.99
N VAL A 210 -23.51 -10.32 -9.32
CA VAL A 210 -24.63 -9.45 -8.97
C VAL A 210 -25.20 -8.83 -10.24
N LEU A 211 -26.52 -8.73 -10.32
CA LEU A 211 -27.20 -8.31 -11.55
C LEU A 211 -26.90 -6.90 -12.07
N PRO A 212 -26.65 -5.88 -11.24
CA PRO A 212 -26.27 -4.56 -11.76
C PRO A 212 -24.94 -4.58 -12.52
N LEU A 213 -24.15 -5.65 -12.37
CA LEU A 213 -22.84 -5.83 -12.96
C LEU A 213 -22.87 -6.96 -14.00
N ASP A 214 -21.95 -6.91 -14.94
CA ASP A 214 -21.90 -7.86 -16.06
C ASP A 214 -21.73 -9.32 -15.60
N GLY A 215 -21.07 -9.53 -14.46
CA GLY A 215 -20.88 -10.81 -13.80
C GLY A 215 -22.19 -11.49 -13.39
N GLY A 216 -23.29 -10.76 -13.20
CA GLY A 216 -24.62 -11.35 -12.99
C GLY A 216 -25.09 -12.18 -14.20
N HIS A 217 -24.81 -11.70 -15.41
CA HIS A 217 -25.12 -12.41 -16.65
C HIS A 217 -24.20 -13.61 -16.84
N VAL A 218 -22.90 -13.44 -16.56
CA VAL A 218 -21.91 -14.52 -16.61
C VAL A 218 -22.25 -15.63 -15.62
N ALA A 219 -22.61 -15.28 -14.38
CA ALA A 219 -23.03 -16.23 -13.35
C ALA A 219 -24.31 -16.98 -13.75
N GLY A 220 -25.29 -16.27 -14.32
CA GLY A 220 -26.50 -16.87 -14.86
C GLY A 220 -26.22 -17.87 -15.98
N ALA A 221 -25.38 -17.48 -16.95
CA ALA A 221 -24.97 -18.33 -18.06
C ALA A 221 -24.13 -19.54 -17.60
N MET A 222 -23.24 -19.36 -16.62
CA MET A 222 -22.48 -20.46 -16.00
C MET A 222 -23.41 -21.42 -15.28
N TYR A 223 -24.39 -20.93 -14.52
CA TYR A 223 -25.37 -21.76 -13.83
C TYR A 223 -26.25 -22.55 -14.81
N GLU A 224 -26.73 -21.90 -15.87
CA GLU A 224 -27.49 -22.55 -16.94
C GLU A 224 -26.64 -23.60 -17.66
N GLY A 225 -25.41 -23.25 -18.04
CA GLY A 225 -24.45 -24.16 -18.67
C GLY A 225 -24.17 -25.39 -17.82
N LEU A 226 -23.94 -25.21 -16.52
CA LEU A 226 -23.70 -26.30 -15.58
C LEU A 226 -24.92 -27.21 -15.43
N ARG A 227 -26.12 -26.63 -15.29
CA ARG A 227 -27.39 -27.37 -15.18
C ARG A 227 -27.66 -28.19 -16.45
N ARG A 228 -27.39 -27.61 -17.63
CA ARG A 228 -27.51 -28.26 -18.93
C ARG A 228 -26.50 -29.39 -19.10
N GLN A 229 -25.24 -29.16 -18.73
CA GLN A 229 -24.18 -30.16 -18.81
C GLN A 229 -24.47 -31.35 -17.88
N PHE A 230 -24.97 -31.07 -16.68
CA PHE A 230 -25.38 -32.11 -15.74
C PHE A 230 -26.60 -32.91 -16.20
N ALA A 231 -27.61 -32.24 -16.78
CA ALA A 231 -28.76 -32.91 -17.39
C ALA A 231 -28.33 -33.83 -18.54
N LYS A 232 -27.41 -33.37 -19.38
CA LYS A 232 -26.82 -34.17 -20.48
C LYS A 232 -26.09 -35.40 -19.96
N VAL A 233 -25.25 -35.26 -18.93
CA VAL A 233 -24.53 -36.39 -18.30
C VAL A 233 -25.49 -37.39 -17.65
N ARG A 234 -26.62 -36.93 -17.12
CA ARG A 234 -27.67 -37.78 -16.52
C ARG A 234 -28.74 -38.27 -17.50
N GLY A 235 -28.60 -37.99 -18.80
CA GLY A 235 -29.59 -38.37 -19.82
C GLY A 235 -30.97 -37.74 -19.65
N ARG A 236 -31.07 -36.60 -18.94
CA ARG A 236 -32.33 -35.86 -18.74
C ARG A 236 -32.50 -34.76 -19.80
N SER A 237 -33.74 -34.38 -20.03
CA SER A 237 -34.12 -33.28 -20.92
C SER A 237 -33.53 -31.94 -20.48
N ASP A 238 -33.36 -31.01 -21.42
CA ASP A 238 -32.78 -29.68 -21.17
C ASP A 238 -33.60 -28.93 -20.11
N PRO A 239 -33.00 -28.48 -19.00
CA PRO A 239 -33.70 -27.83 -17.90
C PRO A 239 -34.31 -26.45 -18.22
N GLY A 240 -33.98 -25.85 -19.37
CA GLY A 240 -34.48 -24.55 -19.82
C GLY A 240 -33.78 -23.34 -19.17
N PRO A 241 -33.97 -22.13 -19.75
CA PRO A 241 -33.25 -20.92 -19.36
C PRO A 241 -33.68 -20.42 -17.98
N VAL A 242 -32.76 -19.73 -17.32
CA VAL A 242 -32.99 -19.16 -15.98
C VAL A 242 -33.71 -17.83 -16.14
N ASP A 243 -34.83 -17.66 -15.42
CA ASP A 243 -35.59 -16.41 -15.42
C ASP A 243 -34.88 -15.34 -14.58
N ILE A 244 -34.00 -14.58 -15.23
CA ILE A 244 -33.20 -13.51 -14.62
C ILE A 244 -34.10 -12.38 -14.10
N ALA A 245 -35.32 -12.20 -14.62
CA ALA A 245 -36.23 -11.14 -14.19
C ALA A 245 -36.64 -11.30 -12.72
N ARG A 246 -36.61 -12.53 -12.17
CA ARG A 246 -36.90 -12.78 -10.74
C ARG A 246 -35.86 -12.21 -9.79
N LEU A 247 -34.66 -11.90 -10.29
CA LEU A 247 -33.57 -11.34 -9.50
C LEU A 247 -33.57 -9.80 -9.52
N LEU A 248 -34.44 -9.14 -10.31
CA LEU A 248 -34.53 -7.68 -10.39
C LEU A 248 -34.69 -6.97 -9.03
N PRO A 249 -35.49 -7.46 -8.06
CA PRO A 249 -35.56 -6.83 -6.74
C PRO A 249 -34.19 -6.80 -6.04
N VAL A 250 -33.42 -7.89 -6.14
CA VAL A 250 -32.05 -7.97 -5.60
C VAL A 250 -31.14 -7.00 -6.34
N ALA A 251 -31.29 -6.89 -7.66
CA ALA A 251 -30.53 -5.93 -8.47
C ALA A 251 -30.74 -4.49 -7.98
N TYR A 252 -31.97 -4.10 -7.70
CA TYR A 252 -32.27 -2.75 -7.18
C TYR A 252 -31.68 -2.50 -5.80
N VAL A 253 -31.72 -3.49 -4.89
CA VAL A 253 -31.09 -3.38 -3.57
C VAL A 253 -29.58 -3.21 -3.70
N VAL A 254 -28.93 -4.01 -4.56
CA VAL A 254 -27.48 -3.90 -4.79
C VAL A 254 -27.15 -2.54 -5.42
N ALA A 255 -27.89 -2.12 -6.46
CA ALA A 255 -27.65 -0.83 -7.11
C ALA A 255 -27.80 0.35 -6.14
N ALA A 256 -28.86 0.35 -5.31
CA ALA A 256 -29.03 1.35 -4.26
C ALA A 256 -27.87 1.35 -3.25
N THR A 257 -27.42 0.16 -2.84
CA THR A 257 -26.26 0.00 -1.95
C THR A 257 -25.00 0.60 -2.56
N LEU A 258 -24.74 0.34 -3.84
CA LEU A 258 -23.59 0.88 -4.56
C LEU A 258 -23.64 2.40 -4.69
N VAL A 259 -24.83 2.97 -4.94
CA VAL A 259 -25.02 4.43 -4.96
C VAL A 259 -24.76 5.03 -3.59
N CYS A 260 -25.32 4.46 -2.52
CA CYS A 260 -25.06 4.91 -1.15
C CYS A 260 -23.56 4.85 -0.81
N MET A 261 -22.89 3.76 -1.20
CA MET A 261 -21.45 3.62 -1.04
C MET A 261 -20.68 4.72 -1.78
N GLY A 262 -21.05 5.03 -3.03
CA GLY A 262 -20.43 6.10 -3.80
C GLY A 262 -20.60 7.50 -3.18
N ILE A 263 -21.67 7.72 -2.42
CA ILE A 263 -21.91 8.98 -1.69
C ILE A 263 -21.06 9.05 -0.41
N ILE A 264 -20.80 7.91 0.23
CA ILE A 264 -20.05 7.82 1.50
C ILE A 264 -18.54 8.03 1.30
N VAL A 265 -17.98 7.50 0.21
CA VAL A 265 -16.53 7.38 -0.01
C VAL A 265 -15.90 8.68 -0.50
#